data_AF-A0A2U3I8L0-F1
#
_entry.id   AF-A0A2U3I8L0-F1
#
_cell.length_a   1.000
_cell.length_b   1.000
_cell.length_c   1.000
_cell.angle_alpha   90.00
_cell.angle_beta   90.00
_cell.angle_gamma   90.00
#
_symmetry.space_group_name_H-M   'P 1'
#
loop_
_entity.id
_entity.type
_entity.pdbx_description
1 polymer ?
#
loop_
_entity_poly.entity_id
_entity_poly.type
_entity_poly.pdbx_seq_one_letter_code
_entity_poly.pdbx_strand_id
1 'polypeptide(L)'
;MPSYAQDVPLTIDGVESSLLAETNPLVRAVIMSLFTWRRAEPDDPIEDTKWGWWGDNVSDVENDQIGSRLWLLAREKLAQSTLNRAEQYAREALAHLIDDGVATRVTVAAERIGNDGLGLTVTVYRVDAAATTLRFSNVWSLINNV
;
A
#
# COMPACT_ATOMS: atom_id res chain seq x y z
N MET A 1 19.89 -3.95 22.23
CA MET A 1 18.59 -3.46 21.74
C MET A 1 18.56 -3.72 20.25
N PRO A 2 17.59 -4.44 19.67
CA PRO A 2 17.44 -4.46 18.22
C PRO A 2 17.18 -3.02 17.77
N SER A 3 17.97 -2.50 16.84
CA SER A 3 17.59 -1.28 16.13
C SER A 3 16.39 -1.67 15.26
N TYR A 4 15.19 -1.27 15.66
CA TYR A 4 14.07 -1.27 14.73
C TYR A 4 14.51 -0.41 13.55
N ALA A 5 14.38 -0.93 12.33
CA ALA A 5 14.63 -0.17 11.10
C ALA A 5 13.54 0.90 10.96
N GLN A 6 13.59 1.93 11.82
CA GLN A 6 12.68 3.07 11.83
C GLN A 6 12.87 3.96 10.57
N ASP A 7 13.94 3.69 9.80
CA ASP A 7 14.44 4.58 8.76
C ASP A 7 14.56 3.89 7.39
N VAL A 8 13.68 2.95 7.02
CA VAL A 8 13.58 2.61 5.60
C VAL A 8 12.82 3.76 4.92
N PRO A 9 13.48 4.62 4.12
CA PRO A 9 12.78 5.71 3.44
C PRO A 9 11.79 5.11 2.45
N LEU A 10 10.65 5.76 2.22
CA LEU A 10 9.77 5.44 1.10
C LEU A 10 10.23 6.25 -0.10
N THR A 11 10.53 5.62 -1.23
CA THR A 11 10.95 6.36 -2.43
C THR A 11 9.73 6.63 -3.31
N ILE A 12 9.38 7.91 -3.47
CA ILE A 12 8.26 8.38 -4.31
C ILE A 12 8.81 9.26 -5.43
N ASP A 13 8.54 8.89 -6.68
CA ASP A 13 9.02 9.62 -7.87
C ASP A 13 10.55 9.83 -7.87
N GLY A 14 11.28 8.86 -7.32
CA GLY A 14 12.74 8.88 -7.21
C GLY A 14 13.29 9.69 -6.03
N VAL A 15 12.42 10.27 -5.19
CA VAL A 15 12.81 11.04 -4.00
C VAL A 15 12.55 10.21 -2.75
N GLU A 16 13.54 10.12 -1.86
CA GLU A 16 13.35 9.54 -0.53
C GLU A 16 12.45 10.45 0.31
N SER A 17 11.38 9.87 0.84
CA SER A 17 10.39 10.54 1.66
C SER A 17 10.20 9.80 2.98
N SER A 18 9.99 10.58 4.04
CA SER A 18 9.54 10.02 5.32
C SER A 18 8.04 9.81 5.28
N LEU A 19 7.61 8.60 5.67
CA LEU A 19 6.20 8.24 5.79
C LEU A 19 5.39 9.23 6.66
N LEU A 20 6.05 9.90 7.61
CA LEU A 20 5.42 10.80 8.59
C LEU A 20 5.52 12.28 8.21
N ALA A 21 6.39 12.66 7.28
CA ALA A 21 6.66 14.06 6.93
C ALA A 21 5.83 14.58 5.75
N GLU A 22 5.16 13.69 5.00
CA GLU A 22 4.30 14.10 3.89
C GLU A 22 3.18 15.00 4.37
N THR A 23 2.99 16.15 3.72
CA THR A 23 2.00 17.17 4.12
C THR A 23 0.80 17.20 3.19
N ASN A 24 0.90 16.64 1.99
CA ASN A 24 -0.22 16.51 1.08
C ASN A 24 -1.21 15.46 1.60
N PRO A 25 -2.47 15.83 1.92
CA PRO A 25 -3.45 14.91 2.50
C PRO A 25 -3.74 13.70 1.61
N LEU A 26 -3.78 13.89 0.29
CA LEU A 26 -4.05 12.82 -0.66
C LEU A 26 -2.88 11.83 -0.69
N VAL A 27 -1.65 12.33 -0.74
CA VAL A 27 -0.45 11.47 -0.75
C VAL A 27 -0.35 10.70 0.56
N ARG A 28 -0.60 11.34 1.70
CA ARG A 28 -0.70 10.66 3.00
C ARG A 28 -1.76 9.56 3.01
N ALA A 29 -2.96 9.84 2.49
CA ALA A 29 -4.03 8.85 2.44
C ALA A 29 -3.60 7.63 1.61
N VAL A 30 -2.97 7.84 0.44
CA VAL A 30 -2.42 6.75 -0.39
C VAL A 30 -1.35 5.97 0.39
N ILE A 31 -0.40 6.65 1.03
CA ILE A 31 0.66 6.01 1.83
C ILE A 31 0.06 5.17 2.96
N MET A 32 -0.87 5.73 3.74
CA MET A 32 -1.52 5.02 4.85
C MET A 32 -2.30 3.81 4.37
N SER A 33 -2.98 3.94 3.23
CA SER A 33 -3.72 2.85 2.60
C SER A 33 -2.78 1.71 2.18
N LEU A 34 -1.64 2.02 1.57
CA LEU A 34 -0.74 0.98 1.07
C LEU A 34 0.14 0.37 2.18
N PHE A 35 0.61 1.17 3.12
CA PHE A 35 1.68 0.77 4.05
C PHE A 35 1.22 0.63 5.51
N THR A 36 -0.09 0.60 5.75
CA THR A 36 -0.68 0.06 6.99
C THR A 36 -1.15 -1.37 6.74
N TRP A 37 -1.17 -2.23 7.76
CA TRP A 37 -1.68 -3.59 7.62
C TRP A 37 -3.20 -3.62 7.60
N ARG A 38 -3.79 -4.09 6.51
CA ARG A 38 -5.15 -4.61 6.47
C ARG A 38 -5.14 -6.07 6.92
N ARG A 39 -6.22 -6.47 7.59
CA ARG A 39 -6.40 -7.85 8.06
C ARG A 39 -6.43 -8.83 6.88
N ALA A 40 -5.83 -10.00 7.05
CA ALA A 40 -5.92 -11.09 6.09
C ALA A 40 -7.37 -11.63 5.97
N GLU A 41 -7.78 -11.90 4.74
CA GLU A 41 -9.05 -12.53 4.39
C GLU A 41 -9.06 -14.03 4.75
N PRO A 42 -10.24 -14.68 4.84
CA PRO A 42 -10.33 -16.11 5.15
C PRO A 42 -9.52 -17.03 4.23
N ASP A 43 -9.41 -16.66 2.94
CA ASP A 43 -8.75 -17.47 1.91
C ASP A 43 -7.26 -17.11 1.72
N ASP A 44 -6.73 -16.16 2.49
CA ASP A 44 -5.30 -15.82 2.43
C ASP A 44 -4.45 -16.93 3.07
N PRO A 45 -3.24 -17.19 2.53
CA PRO A 45 -2.38 -18.29 2.99
C PRO A 45 -1.65 -17.91 4.29
N ILE A 46 -2.37 -17.92 5.41
CA ILE A 46 -1.80 -17.63 6.73
C ILE A 46 -2.02 -18.80 7.70
N GLU A 47 -1.02 -19.10 8.52
CA GLU A 47 -1.12 -20.13 9.57
C GLU A 47 -1.32 -19.52 10.97
N ASP A 48 -0.81 -18.30 11.20
CA ASP A 48 -0.76 -17.68 12.53
C ASP A 48 -1.68 -16.45 12.65
N THR A 49 -1.11 -15.25 12.59
CA THR A 49 -1.77 -13.98 12.94
C THR A 49 -2.26 -13.26 11.70
N LYS A 50 -3.55 -12.89 11.66
CA LYS A 50 -4.18 -12.18 10.52
C LYS A 50 -3.78 -10.70 10.39
N TRP A 51 -3.02 -10.19 11.36
CA TRP A 51 -2.67 -8.77 11.52
C TRP A 51 -3.90 -7.86 11.32
N GLY A 52 -3.68 -6.57 11.05
CA GLY A 52 -4.74 -5.61 10.77
C GLY A 52 -4.55 -4.27 11.45
N TRP A 53 -5.42 -3.32 11.12
CA TRP A 53 -5.45 -1.99 11.70
C TRP A 53 -6.46 -1.95 12.83
N TRP A 54 -6.08 -1.36 13.96
CA TRP A 54 -6.95 -1.30 15.13
C TRP A 54 -8.23 -0.50 14.84
N GLY A 55 -8.15 0.52 13.98
CA GLY A 55 -9.26 1.41 13.60
C GLY A 55 -10.44 0.67 12.96
N ASP A 56 -10.18 -0.45 12.27
CA ASP A 56 -11.22 -1.29 11.67
C ASP A 56 -12.20 -1.87 12.73
N ASN A 57 -11.82 -1.92 14.01
CA ASN A 57 -12.68 -2.46 15.08
C ASN A 57 -13.63 -1.41 15.70
N VAL A 58 -13.46 -0.13 15.35
CA VAL A 58 -14.24 0.98 15.94
C VAL A 58 -14.96 1.81 14.88
N SER A 59 -14.92 1.41 13.61
CA SER A 59 -15.66 2.08 12.54
C SER A 59 -17.13 1.70 12.60
N ASP A 60 -18.00 2.71 12.48
CA ASP A 60 -19.46 2.53 12.33
C ASP A 60 -19.85 2.21 10.87
N VAL A 61 -18.89 2.28 9.94
CA VAL A 61 -19.09 1.98 8.52
C VAL A 61 -18.73 0.52 8.26
N GLU A 62 -19.68 -0.25 7.76
CA GLU A 62 -19.47 -1.66 7.44
C GLU A 62 -18.42 -1.82 6.34
N ASN A 63 -17.44 -2.71 6.56
CA ASN A 63 -16.31 -2.98 5.65
C ASN A 63 -15.37 -1.79 5.38
N ASP A 64 -15.39 -0.76 6.22
CA ASP A 64 -14.36 0.27 6.24
C ASP A 64 -13.05 -0.32 6.76
N GLN A 65 -12.17 -0.67 5.81
CA GLN A 65 -10.91 -1.37 6.07
C GLN A 65 -9.74 -0.59 5.49
N ILE A 66 -8.91 -0.04 6.37
CA ILE A 66 -7.71 0.70 5.97
C ILE A 66 -6.50 -0.23 5.96
N GLY A 67 -5.58 0.08 5.05
CA GLY A 67 -4.34 -0.65 4.88
C GLY A 67 -4.42 -1.61 3.70
N SER A 68 -3.33 -2.33 3.49
CA SER A 68 -3.21 -3.32 2.43
C SER A 68 -2.76 -4.66 2.99
N ARG A 69 -2.98 -5.69 2.17
CA ARG A 69 -2.46 -7.03 2.40
C ARG A 69 -1.09 -7.24 1.74
N LEU A 70 -0.38 -6.17 1.33
CA LEU A 70 0.96 -6.26 0.73
C LEU A 70 1.97 -6.98 1.63
N TRP A 71 1.77 -6.95 2.95
CA TRP A 71 2.59 -7.68 3.92
C TRP A 71 2.51 -9.21 3.76
N LEU A 72 1.44 -9.76 3.18
CA LEU A 72 1.34 -11.19 2.86
C LEU A 72 2.36 -11.64 1.80
N LEU A 73 2.91 -10.69 1.03
CA LEU A 73 3.91 -10.96 0.00
C LEU A 73 5.34 -11.02 0.55
N ALA A 74 5.51 -10.75 1.84
CA ALA A 74 6.80 -10.86 2.52
C ALA A 74 7.36 -12.29 2.37
N ARG A 75 8.66 -12.39 2.06
CA ARG A 75 9.42 -13.65 1.88
C ARG A 75 8.97 -14.53 0.71
N GLU A 76 8.02 -14.06 -0.11
CA GLU A 76 7.68 -14.76 -1.34
C GLU A 76 8.78 -14.61 -2.40
N LYS A 77 8.78 -15.52 -3.37
CA LYS A 77 9.58 -15.30 -4.58
C LYS A 77 8.95 -14.18 -5.38
N LEU A 78 9.72 -13.15 -5.70
CA LEU A 78 9.30 -12.13 -6.64
C LEU A 78 9.07 -12.81 -8.00
N ALA A 79 7.81 -13.03 -8.36
CA ALA A 79 7.34 -13.67 -9.59
C ALA A 79 6.12 -12.90 -10.13
N GLN A 80 5.68 -13.22 -11.36
CA GLN A 80 4.54 -12.51 -11.97
C GLN A 80 3.25 -12.63 -11.13
N SER A 81 3.00 -13.77 -10.50
CA SER A 81 1.85 -13.96 -9.60
C SER A 81 1.91 -13.05 -8.36
N THR A 82 3.10 -12.78 -7.84
CA THR A 82 3.31 -11.83 -6.73
C THR A 82 3.08 -10.39 -7.18
N LEU A 83 3.51 -10.01 -8.38
CA LEU A 83 3.20 -8.68 -8.94
C LEU A 83 1.69 -8.48 -9.13
N ASN A 84 1.00 -9.48 -9.69
CA ASN A 84 -0.45 -9.43 -9.89
C ASN A 84 -1.21 -9.27 -8.56
N ARG A 85 -0.79 -10.01 -7.51
CA ARG A 85 -1.36 -9.86 -6.17
C ARG A 85 -1.02 -8.52 -5.53
N ALA A 86 0.19 -8.00 -5.73
CA ALA A 86 0.55 -6.67 -5.24
C ALA A 86 -0.36 -5.59 -5.84
N GLU A 87 -0.62 -5.65 -7.15
CA GLU A 87 -1.55 -4.76 -7.81
C GLU A 87 -2.99 -4.91 -7.29
N GLN A 88 -3.45 -6.15 -7.07
CA GLN A 88 -4.76 -6.44 -6.51
C GLN A 88 -4.91 -5.86 -5.09
N TYR A 89 -3.97 -6.15 -4.18
CA TYR A 89 -3.99 -5.67 -2.81
C TYR A 89 -3.89 -4.15 -2.72
N ALA A 90 -3.09 -3.52 -3.58
CA ALA A 90 -2.99 -2.07 -3.65
C ALA A 90 -4.26 -1.42 -4.20
N ARG A 91 -4.92 -2.03 -5.20
CA ARG A 91 -6.21 -1.55 -5.72
C ARG A 91 -7.32 -1.64 -4.66
N GLU A 92 -7.38 -2.76 -3.95
CA GLU A 92 -8.31 -2.97 -2.83
C GLU A 92 -8.10 -1.93 -1.72
N ALA A 93 -6.84 -1.73 -1.32
CA ALA A 93 -6.48 -0.77 -0.27
C ALA A 93 -6.85 0.68 -0.61
N LEU A 94 -6.94 1.03 -1.89
CA LEU A 94 -7.23 2.38 -2.36
C LEU A 94 -8.70 2.60 -2.77
N ALA A 95 -9.54 1.56 -2.67
CA ALA A 95 -10.94 1.63 -3.09
C ALA A 95 -11.73 2.70 -2.29
N HIS A 96 -11.45 2.85 -0.99
CA HIS A 96 -12.12 3.84 -0.13
C HIS A 96 -11.97 5.28 -0.64
N LEU A 97 -10.89 5.62 -1.36
CA LEU A 97 -10.75 6.95 -1.95
C LEU A 97 -11.88 7.27 -2.94
N ILE A 98 -12.43 6.25 -3.60
CA ILE A 98 -13.58 6.40 -4.49
C ILE A 98 -14.88 6.40 -3.69
N ASP A 99 -15.02 5.48 -2.74
CA ASP A 99 -16.23 5.33 -1.92
C ASP A 99 -16.51 6.59 -1.09
N ASP A 100 -15.46 7.24 -0.58
CA ASP A 100 -15.53 8.50 0.18
C ASP A 100 -15.64 9.75 -0.73
N GLY A 101 -15.63 9.57 -2.05
CA GLY A 101 -15.71 10.66 -3.03
C GLY A 101 -14.45 11.51 -3.17
N VAL A 102 -13.32 11.09 -2.58
CA VAL A 102 -12.01 11.76 -2.71
C VAL A 102 -11.48 11.68 -4.15
N ALA A 103 -11.76 10.58 -4.84
CA ALA A 103 -11.36 10.29 -6.20
C ALA A 103 -12.54 9.79 -7.04
N THR A 104 -12.48 10.03 -8.34
CA THR A 104 -13.43 9.44 -9.31
C THR A 104 -12.96 8.10 -9.85
N ARG A 105 -11.63 7.89 -9.81
CA ARG A 105 -10.98 6.69 -10.30
C ARG A 105 -9.58 6.61 -9.71
N VAL A 106 -9.16 5.39 -9.41
CA VAL A 106 -7.78 5.06 -9.04
C VAL A 106 -7.30 3.96 -9.96
N THR A 107 -6.09 4.09 -10.50
CA THR A 107 -5.41 3.02 -11.24
C THR A 107 -4.13 2.65 -10.55
N VAL A 108 -3.84 1.36 -10.50
CA VAL A 108 -2.62 0.80 -9.92
C VAL A 108 -1.98 -0.11 -10.96
N ALA A 109 -0.66 -0.03 -11.07
CA ALA A 109 0.15 -0.96 -11.83
C ALA A 109 1.33 -1.42 -10.95
N ALA A 110 1.57 -2.74 -10.91
CA ALA A 110 2.75 -3.30 -10.27
C ALA A 110 3.78 -3.72 -11.32
N GLU A 111 5.06 -3.43 -11.05
CA GLU A 111 6.16 -3.80 -11.94
C GLU A 111 7.34 -4.38 -11.17
N ARG A 112 8.16 -5.17 -11.88
CA ARG A 112 9.46 -5.58 -11.36
C ARG A 112 10.48 -4.49 -11.64
N ILE A 113 11.24 -4.13 -10.61
CA ILE A 113 12.41 -3.25 -10.71
C ILE A 113 13.65 -4.12 -10.50
N GLY A 114 14.51 -4.23 -11.52
CA GLY A 114 15.70 -5.07 -11.45
C GLY A 114 15.38 -6.55 -11.19
N ASN A 115 16.19 -7.21 -10.37
CA ASN A 115 16.00 -8.64 -10.05
C ASN A 115 15.19 -8.86 -8.76
N ASP A 116 15.20 -7.88 -7.86
CA ASP A 116 14.80 -7.98 -6.46
C ASP A 116 13.92 -6.80 -6.00
N GLY A 117 13.41 -5.98 -6.92
CA GLY A 117 12.53 -4.85 -6.61
C GLY A 117 11.11 -5.02 -7.13
N LEU A 118 10.15 -4.48 -6.38
CA LEU A 118 8.76 -4.32 -6.75
C LEU A 118 8.43 -2.84 -6.71
N GLY A 119 7.93 -2.33 -7.83
CA GLY A 119 7.41 -0.97 -7.97
C GLY A 119 5.90 -0.96 -8.00
N LEU A 120 5.30 0.11 -7.47
CA LEU A 120 3.88 0.42 -7.62
C LEU A 120 3.74 1.82 -8.23
N THR A 121 3.02 1.90 -9.34
CA THR A 121 2.51 3.17 -9.87
C THR A 121 1.05 3.32 -9.50
N VAL A 122 0.71 4.37 -8.78
CA VAL A 122 -0.66 4.74 -8.43
C VAL A 122 -1.01 6.05 -9.10
N THR A 123 -2.12 6.10 -9.82
CA THR A 123 -2.68 7.35 -10.36
C THR A 123 -4.09 7.56 -9.84
N VAL A 124 -4.30 8.70 -9.19
CA VAL A 124 -5.58 9.14 -8.63
C VAL A 124 -6.17 10.25 -9.49
N TYR A 125 -7.40 10.05 -9.95
CA TYR A 125 -8.14 11.00 -10.78
C TYR A 125 -9.25 11.69 -9.95
N ARG A 126 -9.36 13.01 -10.06
CA ARG A 126 -10.35 13.84 -9.32
C ARG A 126 -11.17 14.68 -10.31
N VAL A 127 -12.42 15.01 -9.94
CA VAL A 127 -13.36 15.74 -10.81
C VAL A 127 -12.78 17.09 -11.26
N ASP A 128 -12.24 17.86 -10.32
CA ASP A 128 -11.83 19.25 -10.53
C ASP A 128 -10.33 19.49 -10.32
N ALA A 129 -9.51 18.46 -10.45
CA ALA A 129 -8.06 18.59 -10.29
C ALA A 129 -7.28 17.67 -11.24
N ALA A 130 -6.06 18.07 -11.55
CA ALA A 130 -5.14 17.22 -12.29
C ALA A 130 -4.93 15.88 -11.58
N ALA A 131 -4.77 14.82 -12.37
CA ALA A 131 -4.48 13.50 -11.86
C ALA A 131 -3.14 13.53 -11.11
N THR A 132 -3.11 12.93 -9.93
CA THR A 132 -1.89 12.78 -9.13
C THR A 132 -1.34 11.39 -9.36
N THR A 133 -0.10 11.30 -9.83
CA THR A 133 0.60 10.02 -10.03
C THR A 133 1.72 9.92 -9.03
N LEU A 134 1.84 8.76 -8.37
CA LEU A 134 2.85 8.45 -7.37
C LEU A 134 3.56 7.17 -7.79
N ARG A 135 4.89 7.20 -7.86
CA ARG A 135 5.73 6.04 -8.21
C ARG A 135 6.54 5.58 -7.02
N PHE A 136 6.10 4.49 -6.40
CA PHE A 136 6.81 3.83 -5.31
C PHE A 136 7.80 2.83 -5.89
N SER A 137 9.10 3.04 -5.68
CA SER A 137 10.14 2.20 -6.31
C SER A 137 10.81 1.19 -5.37
N ASN A 138 10.51 1.21 -4.07
CA ASN A 138 11.14 0.36 -3.08
C ASN A 138 10.15 -0.43 -2.20
N VAL A 139 8.96 -0.72 -2.73
CA VAL A 139 7.89 -1.45 -2.02
C VAL A 139 8.39 -2.81 -1.51
N TRP A 140 9.17 -3.53 -2.32
CA TRP A 140 9.71 -4.84 -1.93
C TRP A 140 10.62 -4.79 -0.70
N SER A 141 11.44 -3.75 -0.58
CA SER A 141 12.30 -3.55 0.59
C SER A 141 11.46 -3.34 1.84
N LEU A 142 10.43 -2.49 1.75
CA LEU A 142 9.53 -2.18 2.86
C LEU A 142 8.78 -3.41 3.39
N ILE A 143 8.26 -4.26 2.51
CA ILE A 143 7.49 -5.44 2.93
C ILE A 143 8.35 -6.60 3.42
N ASN A 144 9.64 -6.65 3.06
CA ASN A 144 10.55 -7.71 3.49
C ASN A 144 11.38 -7.34 4.71
N ASN A 145 11.36 -6.08 5.15
CA ASN A 145 12.10 -5.62 6.32
C ASN A 145 11.31 -5.74 7.63
N VAL A 146 10.41 -6.74 7.70
CA VAL A 146 9.48 -7.01 8.80
C VAL A 146 9.86 -8.28 9.57
#